data_AF-A0A7W5B472-F1
#
_entry.id   AF-A0A7W5B472-F1
#
_cell.length_a   1.000
_cell.length_b   1.000
_cell.length_c   1.000
_cell.angle_alpha   90.00
_cell.angle_beta   90.00
_cell.angle_gamma   90.00
#
_symmetry.space_group_name_H-M   'P 1'
#
loop_
_entity.id
_entity.type
_entity.pdbx_description
1 polymer ?
#
loop_
_entity_poly.entity_id
_entity_poly.type
_entity_poly.pdbx_seq_one_letter_code
_entity_poly.pdbx_strand_id
1 'polypeptide(L)'
;MRIDEFNQLFNEILLPTQLKYGARLVGRWMTQDNEGAMEVFAIWEYDSHEDYSRIEHQVRSDETHVIRVKKQQEELKKLEGSFLLEDPKEDFLSSTVARDKTILSAIN
;
A
#
# COMPACT_ATOMS: atom_id res chain seq x y z
N MET A 1 -5.14 -15.55 -3.93
CA MET A 1 -5.06 -14.35 -4.80
C MET A 1 -3.79 -14.46 -5.62
N ARG A 2 -3.88 -14.39 -6.96
CA ARG A 2 -2.69 -14.37 -7.82
C ARG A 2 -2.00 -13.02 -7.71
N ILE A 3 -0.69 -12.97 -7.96
CA ILE A 3 0.10 -11.74 -7.85
C ILE A 3 -0.44 -10.60 -8.71
N ASP A 4 -0.97 -10.92 -9.89
CA ASP A 4 -1.59 -9.94 -10.79
C ASP A 4 -2.88 -9.36 -10.22
N GLU A 5 -3.73 -10.19 -9.60
CA GLU A 5 -4.96 -9.75 -8.93
C GLU A 5 -4.64 -8.88 -7.71
N PHE A 6 -3.57 -9.20 -6.98
CA PHE A 6 -3.09 -8.39 -5.88
C PHE A 6 -2.60 -7.02 -6.36
N ASN A 7 -1.84 -7.01 -7.45
CA ASN A 7 -1.36 -5.77 -8.08
C ASN A 7 -2.53 -4.95 -8.65
N GLN A 8 -3.54 -5.60 -9.21
CA GLN A 8 -4.74 -4.93 -9.71
C GLN A 8 -5.53 -4.27 -8.57
N LEU A 9 -5.79 -5.01 -7.48
CA LEU A 9 -6.42 -4.47 -6.27
C LEU A 9 -5.67 -3.24 -5.74
N PHE A 10 -4.34 -3.28 -5.73
CA PHE A 10 -3.52 -2.14 -5.33
C PHE A 10 -3.75 -0.94 -6.26
N ASN A 11 -3.61 -1.12 -7.57
CA ASN A 11 -3.68 -0.01 -8.53
C ASN A 11 -5.08 0.60 -8.67
N GLU A 12 -6.13 -0.21 -8.58
CA GLU A 12 -7.50 0.23 -8.84
C GLU A 12 -8.23 0.74 -7.58
N ILE A 13 -7.84 0.27 -6.40
CA ILE A 13 -8.58 0.52 -5.16
C ILE A 13 -7.69 1.16 -4.09
N LEU A 14 -6.55 0.56 -3.75
CA LEU A 14 -5.73 1.07 -2.63
C LEU A 14 -5.02 2.37 -2.98
N LEU A 15 -4.29 2.38 -4.10
CA LEU A 15 -3.49 3.53 -4.53
C LEU A 15 -4.36 4.79 -4.73
N PRO A 16 -5.50 4.76 -5.45
CA PRO A 16 -6.29 5.98 -5.64
C PRO A 16 -6.84 6.56 -4.33
N THR A 17 -7.24 5.73 -3.37
CA THR A 17 -7.72 6.20 -2.07
C THR A 17 -6.59 6.79 -1.22
N GLN A 18 -5.43 6.15 -1.18
CA GLN A 18 -4.25 6.68 -0.47
C GLN A 18 -3.84 8.05 -1.04
N LEU A 19 -3.75 8.16 -2.38
CA LEU A 19 -3.43 9.43 -3.05
C LEU A 19 -4.49 10.51 -2.78
N LYS A 20 -5.78 10.15 -2.79
CA LYS A 20 -6.91 11.07 -2.52
C LYS A 20 -6.75 11.79 -1.16
N TYR A 21 -6.22 11.11 -0.15
CA TYR A 21 -6.08 11.68 1.20
C TYR A 21 -4.70 12.32 1.47
N GLY A 22 -3.80 12.25 0.48
CA GLY A 22 -2.51 12.95 0.51
C GLY A 22 -1.30 12.06 0.77
N ALA A 23 -1.46 10.73 0.81
CA ALA A 23 -0.31 9.84 0.86
C ALA A 23 0.52 9.98 -0.42
N ARG A 24 1.85 9.96 -0.29
CA ARG A 24 2.77 10.03 -1.44
C ARG A 24 3.48 8.69 -1.60
N LEU A 25 3.23 8.00 -2.71
CA LEU A 25 3.93 6.75 -3.00
C LEU A 25 5.35 7.07 -3.50
N VAL A 26 6.38 6.65 -2.74
CA VAL A 26 7.78 6.73 -3.19
C VAL A 26 8.06 5.62 -4.20
N GLY A 27 7.55 4.41 -3.92
CA GLY A 27 7.63 3.29 -4.84
C GLY A 27 7.03 2.02 -4.26
N ARG A 28 6.86 1.03 -5.14
CA ARG A 28 6.37 -0.30 -4.79
C ARG A 28 7.13 -1.32 -5.62
N TRP A 29 7.65 -2.33 -4.95
CA TRP A 29 8.51 -3.35 -5.56
C TRP A 29 8.01 -4.74 -5.20
N MET A 30 8.40 -5.70 -6.02
CA MET A 30 8.12 -7.10 -5.82
C MET A 30 9.44 -7.86 -5.91
N THR A 31 9.63 -8.81 -5.01
CA THR A 31 10.75 -9.75 -5.04
C THR A 31 10.22 -11.16 -4.82
N GLN A 32 11.07 -12.14 -5.08
CA GLN A 32 10.84 -13.52 -4.71
C GLN A 32 11.91 -13.92 -3.70
N ASP A 33 11.50 -14.54 -2.60
CA ASP A 33 12.45 -15.07 -1.62
C ASP A 33 13.10 -16.37 -2.12
N ASN A 34 14.06 -16.88 -1.35
CA ASN A 34 14.79 -18.11 -1.68
C ASN A 34 13.90 -19.36 -1.67
N GLU A 35 12.73 -19.31 -1.03
CA GLU A 35 11.75 -20.40 -0.94
C GLU A 35 10.69 -20.30 -2.05
N GLY A 36 10.78 -19.27 -2.89
CA GLY A 36 9.89 -19.04 -4.02
C GLY A 36 8.63 -18.25 -3.67
N ALA A 37 8.49 -17.75 -2.44
CA ALA A 37 7.39 -16.89 -2.03
C ALA A 37 7.56 -15.48 -2.62
N MET A 38 6.46 -14.91 -3.13
CA MET A 38 6.46 -13.55 -3.66
C MET A 38 6.21 -12.58 -2.52
N GLU A 39 7.12 -11.62 -2.36
CA GLU A 39 7.00 -10.53 -1.39
C GLU A 39 6.80 -9.22 -2.15
N VAL A 40 5.92 -8.37 -1.63
CA VAL A 40 5.65 -7.04 -2.19
C VAL A 40 5.73 -6.02 -1.09
N PHE A 41 6.54 -4.99 -1.28
CA PHE A 41 6.69 -3.89 -0.35
C PHE A 41 6.46 -2.54 -1.04
N ALA A 42 5.84 -1.61 -0.32
CA ALA A 42 5.60 -0.25 -0.76
C ALA A 42 6.19 0.72 0.25
N ILE A 43 6.85 1.76 -0.25
CA ILE A 43 7.36 2.86 0.57
C ILE A 43 6.49 4.07 0.29
N TRP A 44 5.95 4.63 1.37
CA TRP A 44 5.16 5.83 1.37
C TRP A 44 5.90 6.93 2.12
N GLU A 45 5.62 8.16 1.74
CA GLU A 45 6.16 9.34 2.38
C GLU A 45 5.05 10.21 2.96
N TYR A 46 5.31 10.71 4.16
CA TYR A 46 4.44 11.58 4.92
C TYR A 46 5.26 12.72 5.52
N ASP A 47 4.61 13.85 5.80
CA ASP A 47 5.30 15.01 6.39
C ASP A 47 5.65 14.76 7.87
N SER A 48 4.82 13.97 8.56
CA SER A 48 5.05 13.52 9.93
C SER A 48 4.29 12.23 10.23
N HIS A 49 4.54 11.64 11.40
CA HIS A 49 3.79 10.47 11.87
C HIS A 49 2.31 10.80 12.15
N GLU A 50 2.01 12.02 12.61
CA GLU A 50 0.65 12.51 12.78
C GLU A 50 -0.09 12.62 11.44
N ASP A 51 0.63 13.04 10.39
CA ASP A 51 0.08 13.13 9.04
C ASP A 51 -0.29 11.74 8.50
N TYR A 52 0.61 10.77 8.65
CA TYR A 52 0.32 9.34 8.39
C TYR A 52 -0.93 8.89 9.14
N SER A 53 -1.01 9.14 10.45
CA SER A 53 -2.12 8.68 11.29
C SER A 53 -3.45 9.29 10.85
N ARG A 54 -3.46 10.57 10.48
CA ARG A 54 -4.62 11.28 9.96
C ARG A 54 -5.08 10.68 8.62
N ILE A 55 -4.16 10.41 7.71
CA ILE A 55 -4.46 9.84 6.40
C ILE A 55 -5.01 8.43 6.54
N GLU A 56 -4.36 7.57 7.33
CA GLU A 56 -4.83 6.21 7.58
C GLU A 56 -6.24 6.19 8.18
N HIS A 57 -6.53 7.10 9.11
CA HIS A 57 -7.88 7.25 9.65
C HIS A 57 -8.89 7.60 8.55
N GLN A 58 -8.56 8.56 7.66
CA GLN A 58 -9.43 8.96 6.57
C GLN A 58 -9.65 7.83 5.54
N VAL A 59 -8.61 7.09 5.18
CA VAL A 59 -8.68 5.93 4.28
C VAL A 59 -9.60 4.85 4.87
N ARG A 60 -9.44 4.54 6.17
CA ARG A 60 -10.26 3.53 6.87
C ARG A 60 -11.71 3.97 7.07
N SER A 61 -11.96 5.27 7.14
CA SER A 61 -13.30 5.85 7.25
C SER A 61 -13.98 6.09 5.90
N ASP A 62 -13.29 5.94 4.77
CA ASP A 62 -13.90 6.03 3.44
C ASP A 62 -14.76 4.78 3.17
N GLU A 63 -16.07 4.91 3.40
CA GLU A 63 -17.03 3.82 3.23
C GLU A 63 -16.99 3.23 1.82
N THR A 64 -16.77 4.05 0.79
CA THR A 64 -16.70 3.58 -0.60
C THR A 64 -15.46 2.71 -0.80
N HIS A 65 -14.32 3.13 -0.24
CA HIS A 65 -13.09 2.34 -0.24
C HIS A 65 -13.28 1.02 0.51
N VAL A 66 -13.80 1.08 1.74
CA VAL A 66 -14.02 -0.10 2.58
C VAL A 66 -14.95 -1.11 1.90
N ILE A 67 -16.03 -0.65 1.28
CA ILE A 67 -16.97 -1.52 0.54
C ILE A 67 -16.27 -2.17 -0.66
N ARG A 68 -15.48 -1.41 -1.43
CA ARG A 68 -14.75 -1.94 -2.59
C ARG A 68 -13.72 -2.99 -2.19
N VAL A 69 -12.93 -2.73 -1.15
CA VAL A 69 -11.94 -3.68 -0.62
C VAL A 69 -12.63 -4.95 -0.12
N LYS A 70 -13.68 -4.82 0.69
CA LYS A 70 -14.43 -5.98 1.20
C LYS A 70 -15.03 -6.82 0.07
N LYS A 71 -15.68 -6.18 -0.91
CA LYS A 71 -16.25 -6.87 -2.07
C LYS A 71 -15.18 -7.64 -2.84
N GLN A 72 -14.04 -7.01 -3.13
CA GLN A 72 -12.95 -7.68 -3.86
C GLN A 72 -12.36 -8.84 -3.04
N GLN A 73 -12.17 -8.66 -1.72
CA GLN A 73 -11.72 -9.73 -0.83
C GLN A 73 -12.70 -10.91 -0.81
N GLU A 74 -14.01 -10.66 -0.78
CA GLU A 74 -15.03 -11.71 -0.84
C GLU A 74 -15.03 -12.46 -2.18
N GLU A 75 -14.89 -11.74 -3.30
CA GLU A 75 -14.78 -12.35 -4.63
C GLU A 75 -13.53 -13.22 -4.75
N LEU A 76 -12.39 -12.76 -4.21
CA LEU A 76 -11.14 -13.51 -4.17
C LEU A 76 -11.19 -14.73 -3.25
N LYS A 77 -11.88 -14.65 -2.11
CA LYS A 77 -12.09 -15.80 -1.20
C LYS A 77 -12.93 -16.92 -1.84
N LYS A 78 -13.83 -16.58 -2.77
CA LYS A 78 -14.68 -17.55 -3.49
C LYS A 78 -13.94 -18.34 -4.57
N LEU A 79 -12.74 -17.91 -4.99
CA LEU A 79 -11.96 -18.50 -6.09
C LEU A 79 -10.92 -19.55 -5.64
N GLU A 80 -10.96 -19.99 -4.38
CA GLU A 80 -10.12 -21.02 -3.72
C GLU A 80 -8.62 -20.73 -3.48
N GLY A 81 -8.09 -21.44 -2.47
CA GLY A 81 -6.67 -21.65 -2.17
C GLY A 81 -6.11 -20.72 -1.11
N SER A 82 -5.90 -21.22 0.12
CA SER A 82 -5.35 -20.49 1.26
C SER A 82 -3.99 -19.88 0.94
N PHE A 83 -3.99 -18.63 0.49
CA PHE A 83 -2.83 -17.77 0.64
C PHE A 83 -2.90 -17.21 2.06
N LEU A 84 -1.94 -17.56 2.89
CA LEU A 84 -1.70 -16.85 4.13
C LEU A 84 -1.17 -15.49 3.71
N LEU A 85 -2.07 -14.50 3.61
CA LEU A 85 -1.65 -13.12 3.70
C LEU A 85 -1.21 -12.95 5.15
N GLU A 86 0.11 -12.97 5.37
CA GLU A 86 0.63 -12.51 6.64
C GLU A 86 0.19 -11.07 6.86
N ASP A 87 -0.01 -10.71 8.12
CA ASP A 87 -0.33 -9.32 8.45
C ASP A 87 0.78 -8.43 7.87
N PRO A 88 0.41 -7.36 7.14
CA PRO A 88 1.41 -6.51 6.52
C PRO A 88 2.31 -5.93 7.60
N LYS A 89 3.60 -6.21 7.49
CA LYS A 89 4.61 -5.61 8.35
C LYS A 89 4.76 -4.14 7.97
N GLU A 90 4.62 -3.26 8.95
CA GLU A 90 4.82 -1.82 8.80
C GLU A 90 6.03 -1.38 9.61
N ASP A 91 6.96 -0.69 8.95
CA ASP A 91 8.13 -0.08 9.57
C ASP A 91 8.18 1.41 9.18
N PHE A 92 8.49 2.28 10.15
CA PHE A 92 8.64 3.72 9.91
C PHE A 92 10.11 4.08 9.71
N LEU A 93 10.42 4.57 8.52
CA LEU A 93 11.79 4.88 8.10
C LEU A 93 12.06 6.38 8.18
N SER A 94 13.27 6.75 8.58
CA SER A 94 13.78 8.12 8.47
C SER A 94 14.83 8.18 7.36
N SER A 95 14.69 9.14 6.45
CA SER A 95 15.69 9.35 5.40
C SER A 95 17.01 9.83 6.01
N THR A 96 18.11 9.21 5.63
CA THR A 96 19.47 9.69 5.95
C THR A 96 19.97 10.74 4.95
N VAL A 97 19.18 11.02 3.90
CA VAL A 97 19.47 11.99 2.85
C VAL A 97 18.43 13.11 2.90
N ALA A 98 18.92 14.35 2.87
CA ALA A 98 18.04 15.52 2.81
C ALA A 98 17.16 15.49 1.54
N ARG A 99 15.88 15.83 1.68
CA ARG A 99 14.87 15.71 0.60
C ARG A 99 15.29 16.41 -0.70
N ASP A 100 15.85 17.61 -0.57
CA ASP A 100 16.34 18.45 -1.67
C ASP A 100 17.45 17.77 -2.50
N LYS A 101 18.13 16.78 -1.95
CA LYS A 101 19.15 15.96 -2.62
C LYS A 101 18.60 14.69 -3.26
N THR A 102 17.27 14.51 -3.25
CA THR A 102 16.60 13.35 -3.82
C THR A 102 15.72 13.75 -5.01
N ILE A 103 15.24 12.76 -5.76
CA ILE A 103 14.23 12.98 -6.82
C ILE A 103 12.89 13.50 -6.27
N LEU A 104 12.66 13.39 -4.95
CA LEU A 104 11.44 13.88 -4.30
C LEU A 104 11.45 15.40 -4.08
N SER A 105 12.59 16.06 -4.35
CA SER A 105 12.73 17.52 -4.31
C SER A 105 11.78 18.26 -5.25
N ALA A 106 11.36 17.61 -6.35
CA ALA A 106 10.45 18.18 -7.34
C ALA A 106 8.96 17.91 -7.04
N ILE A 107 8.66 17.19 -5.96
CA ILE A 107 7.30 16.77 -5.60
C ILE A 107 6.84 17.61 -4.40
N ASN A 108 5.89 18.52 -4.68
CA ASN A 108 5.20 19.37 -3.70
C ASN A 108 4.28 18.57 -2.79
#